data_AF-A0AAN9IID9-F1
#
_entry.id   AF-A0AAN9IID9-F1
#
_cell.length_a   1.000
_cell.length_b   1.000
_cell.length_c   1.000
_cell.angle_alpha   90.00
_cell.angle_beta   90.00
_cell.angle_gamma   90.00
#
_symmetry.space_group_name_H-M   'P 1'
#
loop_
_entity.id
_entity.type
_entity.pdbx_description
1 polymer ?
#
loop_
_entity_poly.entity_id
_entity_poly.type
_entity_poly.pdbx_seq_one_letter_code
_entity_poly.pdbx_strand_id
1 'polypeptide(L)'
;MQAISNALRGQESENFQEAIRVLDIILRQHAAKQGCLLVRQSYFHNDPKNFADVGVGVLGCRDVSTTMIITPGPVVDFLIANQNVRDPFSLDWAKAKRTLKNLRIKTSPSNQEFKITGLSEFPCKEQMFTLKVKGGADDATEEVTVCDYFVNHRNIQLRYSADLPCINVGKPKRPTFFPLELDKFFICSLVSLQRYTKALSTLQRASLVEKSRQKPQERMRVLTDVSLAYFPSLRFSFQYDWILVILLCLL
;
A
#
# COMPACT_ATOMS: atom_id res chain seq x y z
N MET A 1 11.40 -31.25 -13.23
CA MET A 1 10.04 -31.33 -13.83
C MET A 1 9.22 -32.49 -13.27
N GLN A 2 9.74 -33.72 -13.25
CA GLN A 2 8.99 -34.89 -12.76
C GLN A 2 8.56 -34.77 -11.30
N ALA A 3 9.42 -34.25 -10.42
CA ALA A 3 9.08 -33.99 -9.02
C ALA A 3 7.90 -33.01 -8.83
N ILE A 4 7.77 -32.00 -9.70
CA ILE A 4 6.64 -31.05 -9.67
C ILE A 4 5.35 -31.73 -10.13
N SER A 5 5.43 -32.52 -11.20
CA SER A 5 4.30 -33.33 -11.69
C SER A 5 3.81 -34.32 -10.62
N ASN A 6 4.72 -34.95 -9.89
CA ASN A 6 4.39 -35.87 -8.81
C ASN A 6 3.78 -35.12 -7.61
N ALA A 7 4.33 -33.96 -7.25
CA ALA A 7 3.79 -33.13 -6.18
C ALA A 7 2.36 -32.63 -6.49
N LEU A 8 2.08 -32.20 -7.73
CA LEU A 8 0.73 -31.82 -8.17
C LEU A 8 -0.27 -32.99 -8.14
N ARG A 9 0.22 -34.23 -8.20
CA ARG A 9 -0.58 -35.46 -8.08
C ARG A 9 -0.65 -36.00 -6.65
N GLY A 10 -0.09 -35.30 -5.66
CA GLY A 10 -0.04 -35.75 -4.27
C GLY A 10 0.87 -36.94 -4.02
N GLN A 11 1.78 -37.27 -4.95
CA GLN A 11 2.73 -38.37 -4.79
C GLN A 11 3.99 -37.88 -4.06
N GLU A 12 4.30 -38.51 -2.93
CA GLU A 12 5.53 -38.26 -2.20
C GLU A 12 6.74 -38.72 -3.03
N SER A 13 7.77 -37.88 -3.07
CA SER A 13 9.06 -38.18 -3.68
C SER A 13 10.16 -37.53 -2.84
N GLU A 14 11.41 -37.99 -2.96
CA GLU A 14 12.54 -37.40 -2.23
C GLU A 14 12.65 -35.88 -2.42
N ASN A 15 12.21 -35.38 -3.58
CA ASN A 15 12.23 -33.96 -3.95
C ASN A 15 10.89 -33.23 -3.75
N PHE A 16 9.94 -33.80 -3.01
CA PHE A 16 8.60 -33.23 -2.83
C PHE A 16 8.61 -31.86 -2.16
N GLN A 17 9.45 -31.66 -1.13
CA GLN A 17 9.58 -30.37 -0.44
C GLN A 17 10.13 -29.27 -1.37
N GLU A 18 11.13 -29.59 -2.19
CA GLU A 18 11.67 -28.66 -3.19
C GLU A 18 10.64 -28.35 -4.28
N ALA A 19 9.85 -29.35 -4.70
CA ALA A 19 8.78 -29.13 -5.65
C ALA A 19 7.70 -28.17 -5.11
N ILE A 20 7.30 -28.32 -3.83
CA ILE A 20 6.37 -27.39 -3.17
C ILE A 20 6.96 -25.99 -3.07
N ARG A 21 8.24 -25.85 -2.69
CA ARG A 21 8.91 -24.54 -2.62
C ARG A 21 8.91 -23.83 -3.98
N VAL A 22 9.19 -24.56 -5.06
CA VAL A 22 9.13 -24.00 -6.42
C VAL A 22 7.71 -23.54 -6.76
N LEU A 23 6.69 -24.34 -6.43
CA LEU A 23 5.29 -23.96 -6.65
C LEU A 23 4.90 -22.70 -5.85
N ASP A 24 5.29 -22.61 -4.57
CA ASP A 24 5.06 -21.42 -3.73
C ASP A 24 5.71 -20.17 -4.34
N ILE A 25 6.97 -20.26 -4.79
CA ILE A 25 7.67 -19.15 -5.44
C ILE A 25 6.93 -18.70 -6.71
N ILE A 26 6.47 -19.64 -7.55
CA ILE A 26 5.73 -19.34 -8.78
C ILE A 26 4.42 -18.63 -8.44
N LEU A 27 3.64 -19.14 -7.48
CA LEU A 27 2.37 -18.53 -7.06
C LEU A 27 2.58 -17.13 -6.50
N ARG A 28 3.57 -16.95 -5.63
CA ARG A 28 3.94 -15.64 -5.08
C ARG A 28 4.36 -14.66 -6.16
N GLN A 29 5.16 -15.10 -7.13
CA GLN A 29 5.58 -14.25 -8.24
C GLN A 29 4.41 -13.90 -9.17
N HIS A 30 3.48 -14.84 -9.39
CA HIS A 30 2.28 -14.59 -10.18
C HIS A 30 1.37 -13.55 -9.50
N ALA A 31 1.08 -13.72 -8.21
CA ALA A 31 0.30 -12.76 -7.44
C ALA A 31 0.97 -11.37 -7.36
N ALA A 32 2.30 -11.32 -7.21
CA ALA A 32 3.05 -10.07 -7.24
C ALA A 32 2.92 -9.35 -8.60
N LYS A 33 2.94 -10.09 -9.72
CA LYS A 33 2.72 -9.53 -11.07
C LYS A 33 1.32 -8.98 -11.27
N GLN A 34 0.32 -9.55 -10.59
CA GLN A 34 -1.05 -9.06 -10.58
C GLN A 34 -1.27 -7.85 -9.65
N GLY A 35 -0.23 -7.40 -8.94
CA GLY A 35 -0.32 -6.27 -8.02
C GLY A 35 -0.98 -6.62 -6.69
N CYS A 36 -1.05 -7.90 -6.31
CA CYS A 36 -1.58 -8.32 -5.02
C CYS A 36 -0.64 -7.92 -3.88
N LEU A 37 -1.21 -7.58 -2.73
CA LEU A 37 -0.46 -7.41 -1.50
C LEU A 37 -0.14 -8.78 -0.91
N LEU A 38 1.14 -9.08 -0.78
CA LEU A 38 1.63 -10.30 -0.14
C LEU A 38 1.81 -10.06 1.37
N VAL A 39 1.11 -10.83 2.21
CA VAL A 39 1.30 -10.82 3.66
C VAL A 39 1.47 -12.24 4.14
N ARG A 40 2.72 -12.60 4.47
CA ARG A 40 3.10 -13.98 4.85
C ARG A 40 2.73 -14.95 3.72
N GLN A 41 1.63 -15.68 3.90
CA GLN A 41 1.15 -16.74 3.03
C GLN A 41 -0.20 -16.40 2.40
N SER A 42 -0.68 -15.18 2.64
CA SER A 42 -1.92 -14.68 2.09
C SER A 42 -1.65 -13.66 0.98
N TYR A 43 -2.54 -13.68 0.00
CA TYR A 43 -2.56 -12.80 -1.16
C TYR A 43 -3.81 -11.93 -1.06
N PHE A 44 -3.64 -10.60 -1.17
CA PHE A 44 -4.76 -9.67 -1.08
C PHE A 44 -4.91 -8.89 -2.38
N HIS A 45 -6.02 -9.12 -3.07
CA HIS A 45 -6.33 -8.47 -4.34
C HIS A 45 -6.72 -7.01 -4.14
N ASN A 46 -6.35 -6.15 -5.10
CA ASN A 46 -6.75 -4.74 -5.13
C ASN A 46 -8.18 -4.57 -5.68
N ASP A 47 -9.14 -5.31 -5.11
CA ASP A 47 -10.56 -5.21 -5.47
C ASP A 47 -11.31 -4.41 -4.39
N PRO A 48 -11.90 -3.25 -4.72
CA PRO A 48 -12.72 -2.48 -3.79
C PRO A 48 -13.85 -3.29 -3.12
N LYS A 49 -14.35 -4.36 -3.75
CA LYS A 49 -15.36 -5.27 -3.16
C LYS A 49 -14.84 -6.01 -1.93
N ASN A 50 -13.53 -6.19 -1.83
CA ASN A 50 -12.87 -6.83 -0.70
C ASN A 50 -12.56 -5.82 0.42
N PHE A 51 -12.82 -4.53 0.23
CA PHE A 51 -12.51 -3.51 1.22
C PHE A 51 -13.74 -3.18 2.07
N ALA A 52 -13.52 -3.14 3.37
CA ALA A 52 -14.52 -2.74 4.34
C ALA A 52 -13.95 -1.62 5.21
N ASP A 53 -14.62 -0.48 5.29
CA ASP A 53 -14.15 0.64 6.09
C ASP A 53 -14.10 0.26 7.58
N VAL A 54 -12.95 0.36 8.25
CA VAL A 54 -12.81 0.11 9.69
C VAL A 54 -12.87 1.42 10.49
N GLY A 55 -12.88 2.56 9.77
CA GLY A 55 -12.87 3.91 10.31
C GLY A 55 -11.47 4.47 10.47
N VAL A 56 -11.39 5.81 10.54
CA VAL A 56 -10.17 6.56 10.90
C VAL A 56 -9.04 6.33 9.88
N GLY A 57 -9.41 6.26 8.59
CA GLY A 57 -8.50 6.08 7.46
C GLY A 57 -7.95 4.66 7.28
N VAL A 58 -8.56 3.66 7.92
CA VAL A 58 -8.16 2.25 7.84
C VAL A 58 -9.27 1.43 7.19
N LEU A 59 -8.90 0.58 6.24
CA LEU A 59 -9.79 -0.39 5.60
C LEU A 59 -9.36 -1.81 6.01
N GLY A 60 -10.33 -2.69 6.23
CA GLY A 60 -10.14 -4.13 6.27
C GLY A 60 -10.18 -4.66 4.84
N CYS A 61 -9.12 -5.33 4.40
CA CYS A 61 -9.09 -6.08 3.15
C CYS A 61 -9.39 -7.55 3.44
N ARG A 62 -10.52 -8.02 2.90
CA ARG A 62 -11.15 -9.30 3.20
C ARG A 62 -11.13 -10.19 1.96
N ASP A 63 -10.26 -11.19 1.99
CA ASP A 63 -10.19 -12.29 1.04
C ASP A 63 -10.48 -13.60 1.82
N VAL A 64 -9.78 -14.71 1.52
CA VAL A 64 -9.74 -15.92 2.37
C VAL A 64 -9.30 -15.60 3.81
N SER A 65 -8.44 -14.59 3.98
CA SER A 65 -8.03 -14.03 5.26
C SER A 65 -8.34 -12.52 5.32
N THR A 66 -8.17 -11.90 6.49
CA THR A 66 -8.39 -10.45 6.64
C THR A 66 -7.10 -9.76 7.07
N THR A 67 -6.74 -8.68 6.39
CA THR A 67 -5.66 -7.77 6.78
C THR A 67 -6.16 -6.34 6.84
N MET A 68 -5.36 -5.45 7.43
CA MET A 68 -5.66 -4.02 7.49
C MET A 68 -4.78 -3.28 6.50
N ILE A 69 -5.39 -2.39 5.72
CA ILE A 69 -4.73 -1.49 4.79
C ILE A 69 -5.12 -0.04 5.08
N ILE A 70 -4.32 0.92 4.65
CA ILE A 70 -4.70 2.33 4.69
C ILE A 70 -5.70 2.64 3.57
N THR A 71 -6.55 3.64 3.80
CA THR A 71 -7.38 4.21 2.74
C THR A 71 -6.50 4.90 1.70
N PRO A 72 -6.54 4.50 0.41
CA PRO A 72 -5.82 5.20 -0.65
C PRO A 72 -6.43 6.58 -0.91
N GLY A 73 -5.64 7.48 -1.50
CA GLY A 73 -6.09 8.83 -1.85
C GLY A 73 -5.24 9.93 -1.20
N PRO A 74 -5.75 11.16 -1.11
CA PRO A 74 -5.07 12.29 -0.48
C PRO A 74 -4.39 11.98 0.85
N VAL A 75 -3.10 12.34 0.96
CA VAL A 75 -2.36 12.17 2.23
C VAL A 75 -3.02 12.96 3.36
N VAL A 76 -3.49 14.18 3.06
CA VAL A 76 -4.14 15.07 4.03
C VAL A 76 -5.44 14.47 4.54
N ASP A 77 -6.33 13.99 3.67
CA ASP A 77 -7.61 13.39 4.08
C ASP A 77 -7.40 12.16 4.96
N PHE A 78 -6.42 11.32 4.62
CA PHE A 78 -6.04 10.20 5.46
C PHE A 78 -5.57 10.66 6.85
N LEU A 79 -4.75 11.71 6.94
CA LEU A 79 -4.30 12.24 8.22
C LEU A 79 -5.44 12.83 9.04
N ILE A 80 -6.34 13.59 8.41
CA ILE A 80 -7.54 14.17 9.03
C ILE A 80 -8.39 13.06 9.62
N ALA A 81 -8.71 12.03 8.81
CA ALA A 81 -9.46 10.88 9.25
C ALA A 81 -8.73 10.11 10.36
N ASN A 82 -7.41 9.91 10.23
CA ASN A 82 -6.63 9.11 11.18
C ASN A 82 -6.48 9.78 12.56
N GLN A 83 -6.50 11.10 12.59
CA GLN A 83 -6.40 11.87 13.83
C GLN A 83 -7.76 12.35 14.35
N ASN A 84 -8.83 12.13 13.59
CA ASN A 84 -10.19 12.58 13.90
C ASN A 84 -10.25 14.11 14.13
N VAL A 85 -9.58 14.86 13.25
CA VAL A 85 -9.60 16.33 13.23
C VAL A 85 -10.48 16.82 12.07
N ARG A 86 -10.77 18.12 11.99
CA ARG A 86 -11.63 18.70 10.96
C ARG A 86 -10.87 19.35 9.80
N ASP A 87 -9.66 19.81 10.07
CA ASP A 87 -8.87 20.60 9.13
C ASP A 87 -7.37 20.25 9.22
N PRO A 88 -6.58 20.56 8.17
CA PRO A 88 -5.15 20.27 8.15
C PRO A 88 -4.31 21.02 9.19
N PHE A 89 -4.75 22.19 9.65
CA PHE A 89 -3.99 23.02 10.60
C PHE A 89 -4.10 22.49 12.03
N SER A 90 -5.17 21.76 12.34
CA SER A 90 -5.38 21.05 13.60
C SER A 90 -4.63 19.71 13.71
N LEU A 91 -3.82 19.33 12.71
CA LEU A 91 -3.08 18.07 12.73
C LEU A 91 -1.90 18.10 13.71
N ASP A 92 -1.77 17.05 14.53
CA ASP A 92 -0.52 16.76 15.23
C ASP A 92 0.49 16.20 14.20
N TRP A 93 1.41 17.06 13.76
CA TRP A 93 2.45 16.72 12.79
C TRP A 93 3.48 15.72 13.32
N ALA A 94 3.70 15.63 14.63
CA ALA A 94 4.57 14.63 15.24
C ALA A 94 3.93 13.23 15.19
N LYS A 95 2.61 13.14 15.35
CA LYS A 95 1.84 11.92 15.10
C LYS A 95 1.79 11.60 13.60
N ALA A 96 1.52 12.59 12.74
CA ALA A 96 1.49 12.43 11.29
C ALA A 96 2.81 11.86 10.74
N LYS A 97 3.96 12.40 11.15
CA LYS A 97 5.30 11.92 10.76
C LYS A 97 5.50 10.44 11.09
N ARG A 98 5.02 9.96 12.24
CA ARG A 98 5.10 8.54 12.65
C ARG A 98 4.14 7.63 11.90
N THR A 99 2.96 8.14 11.54
CA THR A 99 1.95 7.40 10.77
C THR A 99 2.38 7.25 9.30
N LEU A 100 2.90 8.31 8.69
CA LEU A 100 3.30 8.32 7.28
C LEU A 100 4.62 7.60 6.98
N LYS A 101 5.48 7.41 7.98
CA LYS A 101 6.79 6.79 7.80
C LYS A 101 6.66 5.41 7.14
N ASN A 102 7.43 5.19 6.07
CA ASN A 102 7.44 3.98 5.23
C ASN A 102 6.21 3.75 4.35
N LEU A 103 5.20 4.62 4.39
CA LEU A 103 4.14 4.58 3.39
C LEU A 103 4.66 5.07 2.04
N ARG A 104 3.98 4.68 0.98
CA ARG A 104 4.23 5.05 -0.41
C ARG A 104 3.19 6.05 -0.85
N ILE A 105 3.65 7.06 -1.57
CA ILE A 105 2.80 8.02 -2.26
C ILE A 105 3.07 7.94 -3.76
N LYS A 106 2.04 8.23 -4.54
CA LYS A 106 2.10 8.45 -5.96
C LYS A 106 1.93 9.94 -6.23
N THR A 107 2.82 10.51 -7.04
CA THR A 107 2.80 11.92 -7.38
C THR A 107 2.10 12.17 -8.71
N SER A 108 1.31 13.24 -8.80
CA SER A 108 0.69 13.68 -10.05
C SER A 108 1.39 14.95 -10.58
N PRO A 109 1.58 15.12 -11.91
CA PRO A 109 1.16 14.24 -13.01
C PRO A 109 2.15 13.12 -13.35
N SER A 110 3.32 13.07 -12.72
CA SER A 110 4.40 12.14 -13.11
C SER A 110 4.09 10.66 -12.89
N ASN A 111 3.04 10.35 -12.11
CA ASN A 111 2.66 9.00 -11.69
C ASN A 111 3.80 8.21 -11.03
N GLN A 112 4.83 8.90 -10.54
CA GLN A 112 5.96 8.28 -9.87
C GLN A 112 5.60 7.92 -8.44
N GLU A 113 6.07 6.76 -7.99
CA GLU A 113 5.86 6.30 -6.64
C GLU A 113 7.10 6.47 -5.78
N PHE A 114 6.91 7.03 -4.60
CA PHE A 114 7.97 7.32 -3.65
C PHE A 114 7.63 6.79 -2.27
N LYS A 115 8.63 6.25 -1.59
CA LYS A 115 8.53 5.90 -0.17
C LYS A 115 8.78 7.13 0.68
N ILE A 116 7.85 7.43 1.58
CA ILE A 116 7.95 8.53 2.54
C ILE A 116 9.02 8.21 3.58
N THR A 117 9.98 9.10 3.70
CA THR A 117 11.04 9.05 4.72
C THR A 117 10.65 9.84 5.96
N GLY A 118 9.86 10.90 5.79
CA GLY A 118 9.36 11.72 6.90
C GLY A 118 8.61 12.95 6.42
N LEU A 119 8.54 13.96 7.29
CA LEU A 119 8.03 15.29 7.02
C LEU A 119 9.14 16.31 7.29
N SER A 120 9.09 17.45 6.60
CA SER A 120 10.00 18.57 6.81
C SER A 120 9.87 19.15 8.21
N GLU A 121 10.91 19.85 8.64
CA GLU A 121 10.92 20.56 9.93
C GLU A 121 10.25 21.94 9.79
N PHE A 122 10.40 22.57 8.63
CA PHE A 122 9.84 23.87 8.31
C PHE A 122 8.64 23.76 7.34
N PRO A 123 7.71 24.74 7.35
CA PRO A 123 6.65 24.85 6.36
C PRO A 123 7.18 25.00 4.93
N CYS A 124 6.37 24.71 3.92
CA CYS A 124 6.84 24.76 2.53
C CYS A 124 7.29 26.14 2.04
N LYS A 125 6.82 27.24 2.66
CA LYS A 125 7.30 28.61 2.38
C LYS A 125 8.71 28.91 2.92
N GLU A 126 9.16 28.15 3.92
CA GLU A 126 10.47 28.33 4.58
C GLU A 126 11.44 27.17 4.26
N GLN A 127 10.91 26.02 3.81
CA GLN A 127 11.72 24.86 3.49
C GLN A 127 12.53 25.09 2.22
N MET A 128 13.84 25.27 2.37
CA MET A 128 14.79 25.45 1.27
C MET A 128 15.32 24.11 0.74
N PHE A 129 15.71 24.08 -0.53
CA PHE A 129 16.50 23.00 -1.13
C PHE A 129 17.39 23.52 -2.26
N THR A 130 18.45 22.76 -2.58
CA THR A 130 19.38 23.09 -3.66
C THR A 130 18.84 22.62 -5.02
N LEU A 131 18.55 23.57 -5.91
CA LEU A 131 18.13 23.34 -7.29
C LEU A 131 19.35 23.42 -8.21
N LYS A 132 19.54 22.40 -9.05
CA LYS A 132 20.56 22.44 -10.12
C LYS A 132 19.99 23.20 -11.32
N VAL A 133 20.63 24.30 -11.69
CA VAL A 133 20.21 25.12 -12.84
C VAL A 133 20.63 24.41 -14.13
N LYS A 134 19.69 24.16 -15.04
CA LYS A 134 20.01 23.64 -16.37
C LYS A 134 20.50 24.79 -17.26
N GLY A 135 21.78 24.79 -17.61
CA GLY A 135 22.37 25.71 -18.60
C GLY A 135 23.42 26.70 -18.06
N GLY A 136 23.75 26.65 -16.76
CA GLY A 136 24.92 27.35 -16.22
C GLY A 136 26.20 26.51 -16.34
N ALA A 137 27.36 27.16 -16.21
CA ALA A 137 28.65 26.48 -16.08
C ALA A 137 28.57 25.36 -15.03
N ASP A 138 29.30 24.26 -15.26
CA ASP A 138 29.25 23.04 -14.45
C ASP A 138 29.19 23.37 -12.94
N ASP A 139 28.09 22.97 -12.30
CA ASP A 139 27.76 23.10 -10.87
C ASP A 139 27.12 24.39 -10.32
N ALA A 140 26.56 25.27 -11.16
CA ALA A 140 25.65 26.33 -10.67
C ALA A 140 24.42 25.73 -9.93
N THR A 141 24.34 25.97 -8.63
CA THR A 141 23.20 25.60 -7.78
C THR A 141 22.58 26.85 -7.18
N GLU A 142 21.26 26.86 -7.12
CA GLU A 142 20.47 27.93 -6.50
C GLU A 142 19.71 27.36 -5.31
N GLU A 143 19.63 28.13 -4.23
CA GLU A 143 18.77 27.79 -3.10
C GLU A 143 17.39 28.39 -3.32
N VAL A 144 16.36 27.55 -3.34
CA VAL A 144 14.98 27.96 -3.57
C VAL A 144 14.06 27.30 -2.53
N THR A 145 13.00 28.00 -2.14
CA THR A 145 12.00 27.40 -1.25
C THR A 145 11.19 26.36 -2.03
N VAL A 146 10.62 25.38 -1.33
CA VAL A 146 9.66 24.44 -1.92
C VAL A 146 8.48 25.20 -2.51
N CYS A 147 7.95 26.20 -1.81
CA CYS A 147 6.87 27.03 -2.30
C CYS A 147 7.21 27.72 -3.63
N ASP A 148 8.33 28.44 -3.69
CA ASP A 148 8.74 29.18 -4.89
C ASP A 148 9.05 28.25 -6.06
N TYR A 149 9.62 27.07 -5.80
CA TYR A 149 9.82 26.08 -6.86
C TYR A 149 8.49 25.64 -7.48
N PHE A 150 7.49 25.28 -6.67
CA PHE A 150 6.21 24.82 -7.19
C PHE A 150 5.42 25.95 -7.87
N VAL A 151 5.45 27.17 -7.33
CA VAL A 151 4.78 28.33 -7.92
C VAL A 151 5.47 28.75 -9.23
N ASN A 152 6.77 29.00 -9.19
CA ASN A 152 7.49 29.64 -10.31
C ASN A 152 7.95 28.64 -11.39
N HIS A 153 8.28 27.40 -11.01
CA HIS A 153 8.81 26.42 -11.97
C HIS A 153 7.77 25.37 -12.40
N ARG A 154 6.80 25.06 -11.53
CA ARG A 154 5.73 24.08 -11.85
C ARG A 154 4.40 24.73 -12.17
N ASN A 155 4.24 26.05 -11.99
CA ASN A 155 2.97 26.76 -12.14
C ASN A 155 1.85 26.17 -11.28
N ILE A 156 2.20 25.72 -10.08
CA ILE A 156 1.27 25.15 -9.10
C ILE A 156 1.18 26.12 -7.93
N GLN A 157 0.02 26.78 -7.79
CA GLN A 157 -0.24 27.66 -6.65
C GLN A 157 -0.53 26.81 -5.41
N LEU A 158 0.21 27.08 -4.33
CA LEU A 158 -0.05 26.51 -3.02
C LEU A 158 -0.98 27.45 -2.24
N ARG A 159 -2.21 27.03 -1.99
CA ARG A 159 -3.23 27.76 -1.23
C ARG A 159 -3.00 27.63 0.26
N TYR A 160 -3.05 26.41 0.77
CA TYR A 160 -2.96 26.14 2.21
C TYR A 160 -1.68 25.40 2.60
N SER A 161 -1.02 24.74 1.64
CA SER A 161 0.17 23.93 1.96
C SER A 161 1.44 24.77 2.18
N ALA A 162 1.41 26.07 1.86
CA ALA A 162 2.53 26.97 2.10
C ALA A 162 2.92 27.04 3.59
N ASP A 163 1.93 27.00 4.47
CA ASP A 163 2.09 27.03 5.93
C ASP A 163 2.16 25.64 6.58
N LEU A 164 2.15 24.57 5.78
CA LEU A 164 2.22 23.20 6.25
C LEU A 164 3.59 22.55 5.94
N PRO A 165 3.99 21.51 6.69
CA PRO A 165 5.21 20.78 6.36
C PRO A 165 5.06 20.03 5.04
N CYS A 166 6.19 19.85 4.36
CA CYS A 166 6.28 19.08 3.13
C CYS A 166 6.55 17.60 3.44
N ILE A 167 6.16 16.72 2.51
CA ILE A 167 6.49 15.29 2.55
C ILE A 167 7.93 15.10 2.06
N ASN A 168 8.74 14.40 2.87
CA ASN A 168 10.10 14.04 2.50
C ASN A 168 10.09 12.64 1.87
N VAL A 169 10.71 12.54 0.70
CA VAL A 169 10.96 11.26 0.03
C VAL A 169 12.41 11.16 -0.44
N GLY A 170 12.79 10.01 -0.98
CA GLY A 170 14.12 9.81 -1.56
C GLY A 170 15.19 9.47 -0.50
N LYS A 171 16.44 9.83 -0.77
CA LYS A 171 17.57 9.47 0.09
C LYS A 171 17.70 10.47 1.25
N PRO A 172 18.00 10.05 2.49
CA PRO A 172 18.17 10.96 3.62
C PRO A 172 19.21 12.07 3.38
N LYS A 173 20.27 11.78 2.63
CA LYS A 173 21.33 12.76 2.30
C LYS A 173 20.92 13.78 1.23
N ARG A 174 19.90 13.49 0.43
CA ARG A 174 19.37 14.33 -0.65
C ARG A 174 17.86 14.10 -0.75
N PRO A 175 17.08 14.61 0.22
CA PRO A 175 15.65 14.44 0.23
C PRO A 175 15.00 15.21 -0.92
N THR A 176 13.88 14.71 -1.40
CA THR A 176 12.97 15.44 -2.28
C THR A 176 11.73 15.80 -1.49
N PHE A 177 11.31 17.06 -1.61
CA PHE A 177 10.18 17.61 -0.86
C PHE A 177 8.96 17.75 -1.76
N PHE A 178 7.81 17.33 -1.27
CA PHE A 178 6.53 17.51 -1.94
C PHE A 178 5.53 18.21 -1.03
N PRO A 179 4.83 19.27 -1.50
CA PRO A 179 3.76 19.89 -0.74
C PRO A 179 2.56 18.93 -0.60
N LEU A 180 1.74 19.19 0.42
CA LEU A 180 0.58 18.38 0.79
C LEU A 180 -0.68 18.70 -0.04
N GLU A 181 -0.61 19.66 -0.96
CA GLU A 181 -1.78 20.26 -1.57
C GLU A 181 -2.54 19.36 -2.55
N LEU A 182 -3.85 19.59 -2.63
CA LEU A 182 -4.81 18.77 -3.37
C LEU A 182 -5.30 19.38 -4.68
N ASP A 183 -5.03 20.66 -4.97
CA ASP A 183 -5.74 21.32 -6.08
C ASP A 183 -5.24 20.90 -7.47
N LYS A 184 -6.23 20.80 -8.37
CA LYS A 184 -6.30 20.30 -9.77
C LYS A 184 -5.60 18.98 -10.15
N PHE A 185 -4.52 18.56 -9.49
CA PHE A 185 -3.86 17.26 -9.73
C PHE A 185 -3.09 16.84 -8.46
N PHE A 186 -3.79 16.21 -7.49
CA PHE A 186 -3.25 15.51 -6.31
C PHE A 186 -1.71 15.32 -6.31
N ILE A 187 -0.96 16.25 -5.71
CA ILE A 187 0.51 16.20 -5.80
C ILE A 187 1.05 14.94 -5.12
N CYS A 188 0.38 14.47 -4.06
CA CYS A 188 0.73 13.25 -3.34
C CYS A 188 -0.54 12.48 -2.93
N SER A 189 -0.68 11.25 -3.42
CA SER A 189 -1.75 10.32 -3.04
C SER A 189 -1.16 9.04 -2.45
N LEU A 190 -1.70 8.54 -1.34
CA LEU A 190 -1.36 7.24 -0.78
C LEU A 190 -1.77 6.14 -1.77
N VAL A 191 -0.80 5.27 -2.07
CA VAL A 191 -0.99 4.09 -2.93
C VAL A 191 -1.92 3.10 -2.22
N SER A 192 -2.73 2.36 -2.98
CA SER A 192 -3.60 1.31 -2.44
C SER A 192 -2.79 0.14 -1.88
N LEU A 193 -3.49 -0.73 -1.13
CA LEU A 193 -2.95 -1.99 -0.60
C LEU A 193 -1.69 -1.84 0.28
N GLN A 194 -1.57 -0.74 1.00
CA GLN A 194 -0.48 -0.58 1.96
C GLN A 194 -0.92 -0.99 3.36
N ARG A 195 -0.18 -1.93 3.95
CA ARG A 195 -0.54 -2.53 5.23
C ARG A 195 -0.52 -1.51 6.37
N TYR A 196 -1.63 -1.41 7.09
CA TYR A 196 -1.69 -0.70 8.35
C TYR A 196 -1.20 -1.60 9.49
N THR A 197 -0.09 -1.22 10.11
CA THR A 197 0.59 -2.03 11.15
C THR A 197 0.48 -1.43 12.55
N LYS A 198 -0.11 -0.24 12.68
CA LYS A 198 -0.28 0.41 13.98
C LYS A 198 -1.42 -0.24 14.75
N ALA A 199 -1.39 -0.10 16.08
CA ALA A 199 -2.42 -0.63 16.94
C ALA A 199 -3.77 0.06 16.65
N LEU A 200 -4.82 -0.74 16.49
CA LEU A 200 -6.19 -0.26 16.37
C LEU A 200 -6.77 0.13 17.73
N SER A 201 -7.62 1.16 17.72
CA SER A 201 -8.48 1.51 18.85
C SER A 201 -9.53 0.43 19.11
N THR A 202 -10.15 0.44 20.30
CA THR A 202 -11.20 -0.52 20.66
C THR A 202 -12.37 -0.50 19.68
N LEU A 203 -12.78 0.69 19.22
CA LEU A 203 -13.86 0.86 18.24
C LEU A 203 -13.48 0.27 16.89
N GLN A 204 -12.26 0.53 16.41
CA GLN A 204 -11.77 -0.05 15.16
C GLN A 204 -11.65 -1.58 15.25
N ARG A 205 -11.23 -2.12 16.40
CA ARG A 205 -11.20 -3.59 16.61
C ARG A 205 -12.60 -4.19 16.54
N ALA A 206 -13.58 -3.57 17.20
CA ALA A 206 -14.97 -4.01 17.14
C ALA A 206 -15.51 -3.97 15.70
N SER A 207 -15.29 -2.84 14.99
CA SER A 207 -15.69 -2.70 13.58
C SER A 207 -14.98 -3.72 12.67
N LEU A 208 -13.71 -4.04 12.92
CA LEU A 208 -12.98 -5.03 12.15
C LEU A 208 -13.56 -6.43 12.39
N VAL A 209 -13.85 -6.79 13.64
CA VAL A 209 -14.46 -8.10 13.98
C VAL A 209 -15.82 -8.23 13.32
N GLU A 210 -16.64 -7.18 13.35
CA GLU A 210 -17.94 -7.20 12.70
C GLU A 210 -17.84 -7.35 11.17
N LYS A 211 -16.99 -6.54 10.52
CA LYS A 211 -16.87 -6.52 9.05
C LYS A 211 -16.09 -7.70 8.46
N SER A 212 -15.27 -8.36 9.26
CA SER A 212 -14.56 -9.59 8.88
C SER A 212 -15.42 -10.85 9.00
N ARG A 213 -16.59 -10.79 9.66
CA ARG A 213 -17.52 -11.92 9.72
C ARG A 213 -17.98 -12.28 8.32
N GLN A 214 -17.79 -13.55 7.96
CA GLN A 214 -18.29 -14.16 6.74
C GLN A 214 -19.18 -15.34 7.07
N LYS A 215 -20.27 -15.50 6.34
CA LYS A 215 -21.09 -16.71 6.44
C LYS A 215 -20.34 -17.89 5.83
N PRO A 216 -20.48 -19.12 6.35
CA PRO A 216 -19.79 -20.30 5.81
C PRO A 216 -20.00 -20.50 4.30
N GLN A 217 -21.20 -20.22 3.79
CA GLN A 217 -21.52 -20.32 2.36
C GLN A 217 -20.75 -19.29 1.51
N GLU A 218 -20.59 -18.07 1.99
CA GLU A 218 -19.82 -17.02 1.30
C GLU A 218 -18.34 -17.36 1.31
N ARG A 219 -17.83 -17.83 2.45
CA ARG A 219 -16.44 -18.29 2.57
C ARG A 219 -16.14 -19.43 1.60
N MET A 220 -17.06 -20.36 1.43
CA MET A 220 -16.92 -21.47 0.47
C MET A 220 -16.87 -20.97 -0.98
N ARG A 221 -17.68 -19.96 -1.34
CA ARG A 221 -17.65 -19.35 -2.67
C ARG A 221 -16.31 -18.71 -2.96
N VAL A 222 -15.80 -17.90 -2.03
CA VAL A 222 -14.46 -17.27 -2.16
C VAL A 222 -13.37 -18.31 -2.35
N LEU A 223 -13.39 -19.39 -1.57
CA LEU A 223 -12.43 -20.50 -1.71
C LEU A 223 -12.54 -21.20 -3.08
N THR A 224 -13.75 -21.39 -3.58
CA THR A 224 -14.01 -22.02 -4.88
C THR A 224 -13.50 -21.14 -6.03
N ASP A 225 -13.79 -19.84 -5.97
CA ASP A 225 -13.37 -18.87 -6.99
C ASP A 225 -11.84 -18.76 -7.05
N VAL A 226 -11.18 -18.71 -5.88
CA VAL A 226 -9.71 -18.71 -5.78
C VAL A 226 -9.14 -20.01 -6.36
N SER A 227 -9.70 -21.18 -6.02
CA SER A 227 -9.24 -22.47 -6.56
C SER A 227 -9.33 -22.51 -8.08
N LEU A 228 -10.40 -21.97 -8.67
CA LEU A 228 -10.60 -21.93 -10.12
C LEU A 228 -9.66 -20.94 -10.81
N ALA A 229 -9.37 -19.80 -10.18
CA ALA A 229 -8.49 -18.77 -10.73
C ALA A 229 -7.02 -19.22 -10.82
N TYR A 230 -6.51 -19.90 -9.79
CA TYR A 230 -5.10 -20.31 -9.74
C TYR A 230 -4.84 -21.67 -10.36
N PHE A 231 -5.85 -22.54 -10.44
CA PHE A 231 -5.69 -23.88 -10.98
C PHE A 231 -6.87 -24.28 -11.89
N PRO A 232 -6.93 -23.74 -13.12
CA PRO A 232 -8.02 -24.04 -14.06
C PRO A 232 -8.13 -25.53 -14.42
N SER A 233 -7.01 -26.26 -14.33
CA SER A 233 -6.89 -27.69 -14.59
C SER A 233 -7.39 -28.60 -13.46
N LEU A 234 -7.72 -28.06 -12.28
CA LEU A 234 -8.26 -28.85 -11.16
C LEU A 234 -9.73 -29.25 -11.31
N ARG A 235 -10.36 -28.90 -12.44
CA ARG A 235 -11.75 -29.26 -12.79
C ARG A 235 -12.03 -30.78 -12.77
N PHE A 236 -10.99 -31.63 -12.81
CA PHE A 236 -11.11 -33.07 -13.00
C PHE A 236 -10.55 -33.98 -11.88
N SER A 237 -9.92 -33.46 -10.82
CA SER A 237 -9.22 -34.34 -9.86
C SER A 237 -9.74 -34.34 -8.42
N PHE A 238 -10.58 -33.39 -8.02
CA PHE A 238 -10.98 -33.27 -6.61
C PHE A 238 -12.44 -33.68 -6.38
N GLN A 239 -12.71 -34.97 -6.52
CA GLN A 239 -13.90 -35.58 -5.92
C GLN A 239 -13.62 -36.12 -4.50
N TYR A 240 -12.35 -36.23 -4.07
CA TYR A 240 -12.03 -36.92 -2.79
C TYR A 240 -10.86 -36.40 -1.93
N ASP A 241 -10.26 -35.22 -2.14
CA ASP A 241 -9.18 -34.77 -1.24
C ASP A 241 -9.19 -33.28 -0.89
N TRP A 242 -10.10 -32.91 0.03
CA TRP A 242 -10.18 -31.57 0.62
C TRP A 242 -8.94 -31.18 1.46
N ILE A 243 -8.07 -32.15 1.78
CA ILE A 243 -6.89 -31.96 2.62
C ILE A 243 -5.84 -31.07 1.93
N LEU A 244 -5.69 -31.14 0.61
CA LEU A 244 -4.68 -30.33 -0.10
C LEU A 244 -5.05 -28.84 -0.15
N VAL A 245 -6.35 -28.53 -0.32
CA VAL A 245 -6.86 -27.15 -0.28
C VAL A 245 -6.72 -26.56 1.11
N ILE A 246 -6.94 -27.38 2.15
CA ILE A 246 -6.73 -26.98 3.55
C ILE A 246 -5.23 -26.76 3.83
N LEU A 247 -4.33 -27.61 3.32
CA LEU A 247 -2.88 -27.43 3.49
C LEU A 247 -2.36 -26.18 2.78
N LEU A 248 -2.86 -25.85 1.59
CA LEU A 248 -2.50 -24.64 0.85
C LEU A 248 -3.05 -23.34 1.49
N CYS A 249 -4.11 -23.44 2.30
CA CYS A 249 -4.69 -22.29 3.01
C CYS A 249 -4.22 -22.14 4.47
N LEU A 250 -3.59 -23.16 5.07
CA LEU A 250 -3.14 -23.15 6.48
C LEU A 250 -1.62 -23.08 6.67
N LEU A 251 -0.81 -23.19 5.61
CA LEU A 251 0.63 -22.96 5.66
C LEU A 251 1.02 -21.54 5.30
#